data_AF-A0A1I1DY82-F1
#
_entry.id   AF-A0A1I1DY82-F1
#
_cell.length_a   1.000
_cell.length_b   1.000
_cell.length_c   1.000
_cell.angle_alpha   90.00
_cell.angle_beta   90.00
_cell.angle_gamma   90.00
#
_symmetry.space_group_name_H-M   'P 1'
#
loop_
_entity.id
_entity.type
_entity.pdbx_description
1 polymer ?
#
loop_
_entity_poly.entity_id
_entity_poly.type
_entity_poly.pdbx_seq_one_letter_code
_entity_poly.pdbx_strand_id
1 'polypeptide(L)'
;MFDYRELLELFDVTEPMGWSEEVISALKAEYGSLPAALEYYYRQCAGCDVLASNPAGDYLMPAEKVGMYKAQGYYVFFSENQSVSFWGIKLEDMDKPDPPVYESYDRGEWFLTGDSLSKFLISEGYLCAVTSGLEYATEDYLEADEEQAESISSKFEHIEYADSGIYQGAQFYRINEDSYLALMPDSCGSLVMFASKSEEGFNAAEKAVLPLLDIDPEED
;
A
#
# COMPACT_ATOMS: atom_id res chain seq x y z
N MET A 1 -13.44 6.25 -13.14
CA MET A 1 -13.69 4.81 -12.92
C MET A 1 -12.43 4.30 -12.27
N PHE A 2 -12.52 3.65 -11.11
CA PHE A 2 -11.35 3.10 -10.43
C PHE A 2 -10.83 1.89 -11.21
N ASP A 3 -9.52 1.70 -11.22
CA ASP A 3 -8.88 0.59 -11.91
C ASP A 3 -7.56 0.28 -11.23
N TYR A 4 -7.43 -0.94 -10.71
CA TYR A 4 -6.27 -1.43 -9.97
C TYR A 4 -5.50 -2.48 -10.75
N ARG A 5 -5.69 -2.54 -12.07
CA ARG A 5 -4.93 -3.45 -12.94
C ARG A 5 -3.43 -3.23 -12.85
N GLU A 6 -2.98 -1.99 -12.62
CA GLU A 6 -1.56 -1.72 -12.39
C GLU A 6 -1.01 -2.49 -11.19
N LEU A 7 -1.80 -2.67 -10.12
CA LEU A 7 -1.37 -3.42 -8.94
C LEU A 7 -1.25 -4.92 -9.24
N LEU A 8 -2.11 -5.46 -10.10
CA LEU A 8 -1.98 -6.84 -10.57
C LEU A 8 -0.75 -6.98 -11.47
N GLU A 9 -0.53 -6.02 -12.37
CA GLU A 9 0.65 -5.96 -13.22
C GLU A 9 1.94 -5.86 -12.42
N LEU A 10 1.97 -5.16 -11.27
CA LEU A 10 3.13 -5.14 -10.36
C LEU A 10 3.57 -6.54 -9.92
N PHE A 11 2.66 -7.51 -9.85
CA PHE A 11 2.95 -8.88 -9.40
C PHE A 11 2.80 -9.92 -10.52
N ASP A 12 2.85 -9.48 -11.78
CA ASP A 12 2.70 -10.32 -12.97
C ASP A 12 1.41 -11.16 -12.99
N VAL A 13 0.36 -10.65 -12.34
CA VAL A 13 -0.98 -11.24 -12.34
C VAL A 13 -1.75 -10.66 -13.53
N THR A 14 -2.04 -11.50 -14.53
CA THR A 14 -2.62 -11.04 -15.80
C THR A 14 -4.14 -10.91 -15.78
N GLU A 15 -4.81 -11.50 -14.80
CA GLU A 15 -6.27 -11.54 -14.73
C GLU A 15 -6.77 -11.09 -13.35
N PRO A 16 -7.87 -10.33 -13.26
CA PRO A 16 -8.53 -10.00 -12.01
C PRO A 16 -8.81 -11.24 -11.14
N MET A 17 -8.35 -11.21 -9.90
CA MET A 17 -8.59 -12.24 -8.89
C MET A 17 -9.31 -11.61 -7.72
N GLY A 18 -10.61 -11.33 -7.87
CA GLY A 18 -11.41 -10.69 -6.82
C GLY A 18 -12.44 -11.61 -6.17
N TRP A 19 -13.14 -11.06 -5.19
CA TRP A 19 -14.30 -11.71 -4.58
C TRP A 19 -15.48 -11.81 -5.55
N SER A 20 -16.29 -12.84 -5.37
CA SER A 20 -17.42 -13.14 -6.24
C SER A 20 -18.56 -12.13 -6.06
N GLU A 21 -19.49 -12.08 -7.03
CA GLU A 21 -20.66 -11.21 -6.96
C GLU A 21 -21.51 -11.49 -5.71
N GLU A 22 -21.58 -12.76 -5.28
CA GLU A 22 -22.31 -13.17 -4.08
C GLU A 22 -21.73 -12.50 -2.82
N VAL A 23 -20.40 -12.46 -2.69
CA VAL A 23 -19.71 -11.80 -1.57
C VAL A 23 -19.96 -10.28 -1.61
N ILE A 24 -19.76 -9.65 -2.77
CA ILE A 24 -19.96 -8.20 -2.92
C ILE A 24 -21.41 -7.80 -2.64
N SER A 25 -22.38 -8.56 -3.16
CA SER A 25 -23.81 -8.35 -2.94
C SER A 25 -24.18 -8.52 -1.46
N ALA A 26 -23.61 -9.50 -0.76
CA ALA A 26 -23.82 -9.69 0.67
C ALA A 26 -23.31 -8.50 1.49
N LEU A 27 -22.10 -8.01 1.18
CA LEU A 27 -21.54 -6.82 1.85
C LEU A 27 -22.41 -5.58 1.62
N LYS A 28 -22.86 -5.33 0.38
CA LYS A 28 -23.79 -4.23 0.08
C LYS A 28 -25.12 -4.37 0.82
N ALA A 29 -25.65 -5.58 0.95
CA ALA A 29 -26.88 -5.81 1.71
C ALA A 29 -26.70 -5.52 3.21
N GLU A 30 -25.51 -5.79 3.77
CA GLU A 30 -25.21 -5.56 5.18
C GLU A 30 -24.88 -4.10 5.52
N TYR A 31 -24.19 -3.40 4.62
CA TYR A 31 -23.67 -2.04 4.84
C TYR A 31 -24.42 -0.96 4.05
N GLY A 32 -25.42 -1.35 3.26
CA GLY A 32 -26.24 -0.47 2.42
C GLY A 32 -25.59 -0.15 1.08
N SER A 33 -24.32 0.25 1.10
CA SER A 33 -23.50 0.47 -0.09
C SER A 33 -22.05 0.08 0.18
N LEU A 34 -21.26 0.03 -0.90
CA LEU A 34 -19.80 0.01 -0.83
C LEU A 34 -19.28 1.19 -1.64
N PRO A 35 -18.24 1.89 -1.17
CA PRO A 35 -17.51 2.83 -1.98
C PRO A 35 -17.06 2.21 -3.29
N ALA A 36 -17.19 2.96 -4.39
CA ALA A 36 -16.79 2.48 -5.70
C ALA A 36 -15.30 2.12 -5.75
N ALA A 37 -14.43 2.89 -5.09
CA ALA A 37 -13.01 2.58 -4.98
C ALA A 37 -12.77 1.20 -4.33
N LEU A 38 -13.51 0.88 -3.26
CA LEU A 38 -13.38 -0.39 -2.56
C LEU A 38 -13.95 -1.56 -3.35
N GLU A 39 -15.12 -1.38 -3.96
CA GLU A 39 -15.77 -2.43 -4.76
C GLU A 39 -14.90 -2.86 -5.94
N TYR A 40 -14.29 -1.90 -6.65
CA TYR A 40 -13.39 -2.23 -7.76
C TYR A 40 -12.16 -3.00 -7.27
N TYR A 41 -11.59 -2.59 -6.14
CA TYR A 41 -10.46 -3.29 -5.54
C TYR A 41 -10.84 -4.72 -5.13
N TYR A 42 -11.99 -4.89 -4.47
CA TYR A 42 -12.48 -6.22 -4.10
C TYR A 42 -12.71 -7.12 -5.31
N ARG A 43 -13.18 -6.57 -6.43
CA ARG A 43 -13.42 -7.33 -7.67
C ARG A 43 -12.15 -7.63 -8.46
N GLN A 44 -11.09 -6.84 -8.29
CA GLN A 44 -9.85 -6.99 -9.06
C GLN A 44 -8.75 -7.71 -8.29
N CYS A 45 -8.61 -7.43 -6.99
CA CYS A 45 -7.39 -7.73 -6.23
C CYS A 45 -7.62 -8.61 -4.99
N ALA A 46 -8.83 -8.69 -4.43
CA ALA A 46 -9.03 -9.26 -3.09
C ALA A 46 -8.86 -10.78 -2.94
N GLY A 47 -8.64 -11.50 -4.03
CA GLY A 47 -8.24 -12.90 -4.07
C GLY A 47 -6.82 -13.11 -4.62
N CYS A 48 -6.06 -12.04 -4.85
CA CYS A 48 -4.65 -12.10 -5.20
C CYS A 48 -3.83 -12.32 -3.93
N ASP A 49 -3.19 -13.49 -3.80
CA ASP A 49 -2.55 -13.90 -2.53
C ASP A 49 -1.48 -12.91 -2.04
N VAL A 50 -0.68 -12.34 -2.95
CA VAL A 50 0.36 -11.35 -2.59
C VAL A 50 -0.22 -10.03 -2.06
N LEU A 51 -1.41 -9.62 -2.52
CA LEU A 51 -2.09 -8.40 -2.05
C LEU A 51 -3.03 -8.64 -0.85
N ALA A 52 -3.58 -9.86 -0.72
CA ALA A 52 -4.64 -10.16 0.24
C ALA A 52 -4.18 -10.96 1.46
N SER A 53 -3.10 -11.73 1.34
CA SER A 53 -2.68 -12.71 2.35
C SER A 53 -1.22 -12.54 2.79
N ASN A 54 -0.62 -11.37 2.55
CA ASN A 54 0.78 -11.10 2.85
C ASN A 54 1.04 -11.16 4.37
N PRO A 55 1.74 -12.18 4.89
CA PRO A 55 2.00 -12.33 6.31
C PRO A 55 3.21 -11.51 6.79
N ALA A 56 3.83 -10.71 5.91
CA ALA A 56 4.98 -9.87 6.23
C ALA A 56 4.64 -8.37 6.25
N GLY A 57 3.45 -7.97 5.79
CA GLY A 57 3.04 -6.57 5.69
C GLY A 57 1.55 -6.37 5.98
N ASP A 58 1.07 -5.18 5.63
CA ASP A 58 -0.34 -4.84 5.73
C ASP A 58 -1.17 -5.70 4.79
N TYR A 59 -2.37 -6.10 5.23
CA TYR A 59 -3.20 -7.04 4.50
C TYR A 59 -4.66 -6.64 4.44
N LEU A 60 -5.27 -6.98 3.30
CA LEU A 60 -6.72 -6.90 3.15
C LEU A 60 -7.38 -7.92 4.08
N MET A 61 -8.29 -7.45 4.93
CA MET A 61 -9.01 -8.35 5.82
C MET A 61 -9.85 -9.34 5.02
N PRO A 62 -9.92 -10.61 5.45
CA PRO A 62 -10.72 -11.61 4.76
C PRO A 62 -12.21 -11.24 4.84
N ALA A 63 -12.99 -11.68 3.84
CA ALA A 63 -14.38 -11.23 3.64
C ALA A 63 -15.30 -11.46 4.86
N GLU A 64 -15.01 -12.46 5.70
CA GLU A 64 -15.76 -12.74 6.93
C GLU A 64 -15.38 -11.85 8.12
N LYS A 65 -14.31 -11.05 8.01
CA LYS A 65 -13.79 -10.18 9.07
C LYS A 65 -13.88 -8.69 8.75
N VAL A 66 -14.10 -8.32 7.49
CA VAL A 66 -14.33 -6.91 7.14
C VAL A 66 -15.50 -6.34 7.93
N GLY A 67 -15.39 -5.08 8.35
CA GLY A 67 -16.40 -4.38 9.13
C GLY A 67 -16.51 -4.81 10.59
N MET A 68 -15.53 -5.54 11.15
CA MET A 68 -15.57 -6.00 12.55
C MET A 68 -15.78 -4.92 13.61
N TYR A 69 -15.48 -3.65 13.31
CA TYR A 69 -15.72 -2.51 14.21
C TYR A 69 -16.94 -1.65 13.81
N LYS A 70 -17.95 -2.27 13.18
CA LYS A 70 -19.23 -1.62 12.85
C LYS A 70 -19.86 -0.89 14.04
N ALA A 71 -19.75 -1.46 15.25
CA ALA A 71 -20.27 -0.85 16.48
C ALA A 71 -19.58 0.48 16.86
N GLN A 72 -18.37 0.73 16.35
CA GLN A 72 -17.64 1.98 16.55
C GLN A 72 -17.92 3.02 15.45
N GLY A 73 -18.77 2.69 14.48
CA GLY A 73 -19.09 3.58 13.36
C GLY A 73 -18.15 3.44 12.16
N TYR A 74 -17.34 2.37 12.10
CA TYR A 74 -16.35 2.16 11.02
C TYR A 74 -16.51 0.80 10.32
N TYR A 75 -16.29 0.81 9.00
CA TYR A 75 -16.08 -0.38 8.19
C TYR A 75 -14.57 -0.60 8.03
N VAL A 76 -14.02 -1.54 8.78
CA VAL A 76 -12.60 -1.90 8.69
C VAL A 76 -12.37 -2.86 7.53
N PHE A 77 -11.37 -2.57 6.71
CA PHE A 77 -11.08 -3.36 5.52
C PHE A 77 -9.61 -3.79 5.41
N PHE A 78 -8.71 -3.12 6.13
CA PHE A 78 -7.28 -3.43 6.15
C PHE A 78 -6.77 -3.57 7.59
N SER A 79 -5.76 -4.39 7.78
CA SER A 79 -5.08 -4.59 9.06
C SER A 79 -3.59 -4.70 8.85
N GLU A 80 -2.84 -4.18 9.79
CA GLU A 80 -1.39 -4.42 9.86
C GLU A 80 -1.14 -5.86 10.31
N ASN A 81 0.00 -6.43 9.90
CA ASN A 81 0.36 -7.82 10.11
C ASN A 81 0.23 -8.30 11.57
N GLN A 82 0.69 -7.48 12.52
CA GLN A 82 0.59 -7.75 13.96
C GLN A 82 -0.75 -7.35 14.57
N SER A 83 -1.67 -6.85 13.74
CA SER A 83 -2.98 -6.31 14.15
C SER A 83 -2.84 -5.19 15.18
N VAL A 84 -1.76 -4.41 15.09
CA VAL A 84 -1.55 -3.20 15.88
C VAL A 84 -2.34 -2.06 15.25
N SER A 85 -2.31 -1.92 13.92
CA SER A 85 -3.09 -0.93 13.19
C SER A 85 -4.24 -1.54 12.40
N PHE A 86 -5.36 -0.83 12.36
CA PHE A 86 -6.53 -1.14 11.53
C PHE A 86 -6.94 0.08 10.73
N TRP A 87 -7.25 -0.13 9.45
CA TRP A 87 -7.74 0.93 8.56
C TRP A 87 -9.19 0.72 8.19
N GLY A 88 -9.95 1.80 8.28
CA GLY A 88 -11.39 1.78 8.10
C GLY A 88 -11.97 3.05 7.52
N ILE A 89 -13.20 2.91 7.04
CA ILE A 89 -14.02 3.97 6.48
C ILE A 89 -15.15 4.25 7.46
N LYS A 90 -15.50 5.51 7.69
CA LYS A 90 -16.69 5.82 8.49
C LYS A 90 -17.94 5.25 7.81
N LEU A 91 -18.83 4.63 8.58
CA LEU A 91 -20.06 4.04 8.02
C LEU A 91 -20.95 5.08 7.34
N GLU A 92 -20.94 6.32 7.81
CA GLU A 92 -21.66 7.45 7.19
C GLU A 92 -21.10 7.86 5.82
N ASP A 93 -19.89 7.43 5.48
CA ASP A 93 -19.19 7.75 4.24
C ASP A 93 -19.21 6.59 3.22
N MET A 94 -19.91 5.49 3.52
CA MET A 94 -19.96 4.29 2.67
C MET A 94 -20.66 4.49 1.32
N ASP A 95 -21.36 5.60 1.13
CA ASP A 95 -22.00 6.00 -0.13
C ASP A 95 -21.09 6.90 -1.00
N LYS A 96 -20.01 7.43 -0.42
CA LYS A 96 -19.01 8.19 -1.17
C LYS A 96 -18.23 7.24 -2.08
N PRO A 97 -17.98 7.62 -3.35
CA PRO A 97 -17.23 6.75 -4.26
C PRO A 97 -15.78 6.52 -3.81
N ASP A 98 -15.18 7.51 -3.16
CA ASP A 98 -13.79 7.50 -2.68
C ASP A 98 -13.69 8.23 -1.33
N PRO A 99 -14.04 7.57 -0.22
CA PRO A 99 -14.09 8.20 1.09
C PRO A 99 -12.71 8.35 1.73
N PRO A 100 -12.58 9.18 2.78
CA PRO A 100 -11.40 9.21 3.63
C PRO A 100 -11.17 7.88 4.37
N VAL A 101 -9.90 7.59 4.65
CA VAL A 101 -9.44 6.43 5.41
C VAL A 101 -8.94 6.86 6.78
N TYR A 102 -9.29 6.08 7.79
CA TYR A 102 -8.90 6.33 9.18
C TYR A 102 -8.16 5.12 9.73
N GLU A 103 -7.17 5.37 10.56
CA GLU A 103 -6.37 4.38 11.28
C GLU A 103 -6.71 4.36 12.76
N SER A 104 -6.66 3.19 13.37
CA SER A 104 -6.79 3.01 14.83
C SER A 104 -5.75 2.01 15.33
N TYR A 105 -4.95 2.42 16.33
CA TYR A 105 -3.92 1.60 16.98
C TYR A 105 -4.41 0.75 18.15
N ASP A 106 -5.56 1.10 18.75
CA ASP A 106 -6.02 0.51 20.01
C ASP A 106 -7.52 0.17 20.03
N ARG A 107 -8.18 0.33 18.87
CA ARG A 107 -9.61 0.07 18.67
C ARG A 107 -10.50 1.04 19.46
N GLY A 108 -9.99 2.23 19.78
CA GLY A 108 -10.73 3.28 20.49
C GLY A 108 -10.71 4.61 19.76
N GLU A 109 -9.52 5.14 19.48
CA GLU A 109 -9.35 6.41 18.76
C GLU A 109 -9.01 6.20 17.28
N TRP A 110 -9.61 7.02 16.43
CA TRP A 110 -9.47 6.96 14.97
C TRP A 110 -8.85 8.25 14.45
N PHE A 111 -7.73 8.12 13.75
CA PHE A 111 -6.97 9.21 13.17
C PHE A 111 -7.13 9.22 11.66
N LEU A 112 -7.16 10.40 11.04
CA LEU A 112 -7.23 10.49 9.59
C LEU A 112 -5.88 10.07 8.99
N THR A 113 -5.88 9.01 8.20
CA THR A 113 -4.72 8.59 7.40
C THR A 113 -4.65 9.42 6.13
N GLY A 114 -5.77 9.52 5.41
CA GLY A 114 -5.86 10.20 4.13
C GLY A 114 -7.29 10.49 3.70
N ASP A 115 -7.44 11.35 2.70
CA ASP A 115 -8.74 11.79 2.18
C ASP A 115 -9.28 10.95 1.01
N SER A 116 -8.52 9.96 0.54
CA SER A 116 -8.86 9.08 -0.59
C SER A 116 -8.53 7.61 -0.30
N LEU A 117 -9.54 6.76 -0.41
CA LEU A 117 -9.43 5.32 -0.30
C LEU A 117 -8.69 4.71 -1.48
N SER A 118 -8.90 5.22 -2.69
CA SER A 118 -8.22 4.69 -3.87
C SER A 118 -6.71 4.92 -3.79
N LYS A 119 -6.28 6.09 -3.31
CA LYS A 119 -4.87 6.35 -3.02
C LYS A 119 -4.33 5.38 -1.98
N PHE A 120 -5.05 5.19 -0.86
CA PHE A 120 -4.67 4.23 0.18
C PHE A 120 -4.41 2.84 -0.39
N LEU A 121 -5.37 2.30 -1.16
CA LEU A 121 -5.25 0.96 -1.75
C LEU A 121 -4.07 0.83 -2.72
N ILE A 122 -3.75 1.90 -3.46
CA ILE A 122 -2.59 1.94 -4.36
C ILE A 122 -1.29 2.00 -3.56
N SER A 123 -1.22 2.83 -2.52
CA SER A 123 -0.06 2.92 -1.63
C SER A 123 0.27 1.58 -0.99
N GLU A 124 -0.73 0.86 -0.49
CA GLU A 124 -0.56 -0.47 0.10
C GLU A 124 0.00 -1.47 -0.92
N GLY A 125 -0.43 -1.38 -2.19
CA GLY A 125 0.11 -2.21 -3.26
C GLY A 125 1.60 -1.93 -3.52
N TYR A 126 2.01 -0.66 -3.53
CA TYR A 126 3.43 -0.30 -3.68
C TYR A 126 4.26 -0.62 -2.44
N LEU A 127 3.70 -0.45 -1.25
CA LEU A 127 4.35 -0.85 0.00
C LEU A 127 4.58 -2.36 0.04
N CYS A 128 3.57 -3.14 -0.32
CA CYS A 128 3.69 -4.59 -0.50
C CYS A 128 4.81 -4.91 -1.52
N ALA A 129 4.81 -4.25 -2.68
CA ALA A 129 5.83 -4.47 -3.71
C ALA A 129 7.26 -4.31 -3.19
N VAL A 130 7.56 -3.22 -2.46
CA VAL A 130 8.93 -2.95 -2.00
C VAL A 130 9.36 -3.70 -0.74
N THR A 131 8.41 -4.23 0.04
CA THR A 131 8.72 -4.90 1.32
C THR A 131 8.76 -6.42 1.22
N SER A 132 7.88 -7.01 0.41
CA SER A 132 7.59 -8.45 0.53
C SER A 132 6.98 -9.09 -0.71
N GLY A 133 6.55 -8.30 -1.69
CA GLY A 133 5.84 -8.78 -2.87
C GLY A 133 6.72 -8.98 -4.11
N LEU A 134 7.79 -8.20 -4.28
CA LEU A 134 8.75 -8.39 -5.38
C LEU A 134 9.92 -9.29 -4.98
N GLU A 135 10.48 -10.01 -5.95
CA GLU A 135 11.49 -11.06 -5.71
C GLU A 135 12.85 -10.51 -5.24
N TYR A 136 13.28 -9.37 -5.80
CA TYR A 136 14.58 -8.76 -5.48
C TYR A 136 14.34 -7.49 -4.70
N ALA A 137 14.58 -7.50 -3.39
CA ALA A 137 14.35 -6.37 -2.50
C ALA A 137 15.54 -6.13 -1.58
N THR A 138 15.68 -4.91 -1.08
CA THR A 138 16.64 -4.58 -0.01
C THR A 138 16.38 -5.47 1.21
N GLU A 139 17.44 -6.08 1.77
CA GLU A 139 17.30 -6.96 2.94
C GLU A 139 16.95 -6.18 4.22
N ASP A 140 17.51 -4.98 4.36
CA ASP A 140 17.31 -4.08 5.50
C ASP A 140 16.73 -2.74 5.07
N TYR A 141 16.13 -2.03 6.04
CA TYR A 141 15.74 -0.64 5.86
C TYR A 141 16.99 0.23 5.79
N LEU A 142 17.17 0.94 4.67
CA LEU A 142 18.24 1.92 4.53
C LEU A 142 17.78 3.24 5.14
N GLU A 143 18.71 4.02 5.68
CA GLU A 143 18.42 5.33 6.26
C GLU A 143 18.81 6.44 5.29
N ALA A 144 17.97 7.47 5.20
CA ALA A 144 18.25 8.71 4.48
C ALA A 144 18.04 9.91 5.41
N ASP A 145 18.99 10.83 5.42
CA ASP A 145 18.75 12.16 6.00
C ASP A 145 17.88 13.03 5.09
N GLU A 146 17.62 14.27 5.51
CA GLU A 146 16.76 15.20 4.77
C GLU A 146 17.30 15.55 3.37
N GLU A 147 18.63 15.73 3.22
CA GLU A 147 19.26 16.07 1.94
C GLU A 147 19.26 14.87 0.98
N GLN A 148 19.48 13.68 1.52
CA GLN A 148 19.43 12.42 0.79
C GLN A 148 17.99 12.10 0.35
N ALA A 149 17.00 12.31 1.22
CA ALA A 149 15.58 12.18 0.89
C ALA A 149 15.16 13.16 -0.23
N GLU A 150 15.55 14.44 -0.14
CA GLU A 150 15.32 15.42 -1.21
C GLU A 150 15.97 15.01 -2.54
N SER A 151 17.17 14.44 -2.48
CA SER A 151 17.89 13.93 -3.65
C SER A 151 17.17 12.76 -4.32
N ILE A 152 16.62 11.83 -3.53
CA ILE A 152 15.77 10.73 -4.02
C ILE A 152 14.52 11.30 -4.70
N SER A 153 13.78 12.16 -3.99
CA SER A 153 12.53 12.75 -4.50
C SER A 153 12.73 13.55 -5.78
N SER A 154 13.90 14.17 -5.96
CA SER A 154 14.22 14.95 -7.16
C SER A 154 14.69 14.09 -8.35
N LYS A 155 15.20 12.88 -8.09
CA LYS A 155 15.80 12.02 -9.11
C LYS A 155 14.81 11.07 -9.77
N PHE A 156 13.90 10.51 -8.98
CA PHE A 156 13.01 9.44 -9.43
C PHE A 156 11.59 9.93 -9.70
N GLU A 157 10.86 9.20 -10.55
CA GLU A 157 9.48 9.55 -10.90
C GLU A 157 8.57 9.28 -9.70
N HIS A 158 7.97 10.33 -9.13
CA HIS A 158 7.04 10.22 -8.01
C HIS A 158 5.68 9.68 -8.45
N ILE A 159 5.19 8.69 -7.74
CA ILE A 159 3.88 8.08 -7.92
C ILE A 159 2.86 8.84 -7.07
N GLU A 160 2.58 10.09 -7.43
CA GLU A 160 1.72 11.03 -6.66
C GLU A 160 0.29 10.50 -6.39
N TYR A 161 -0.20 9.61 -7.25
CA TYR A 161 -1.51 8.97 -7.08
C TYR A 161 -1.50 7.88 -6.00
N ALA A 162 -0.35 7.59 -5.40
CA ALA A 162 -0.16 6.77 -4.21
C ALA A 162 0.12 7.61 -2.94
N ASP A 163 -0.07 8.94 -2.97
CA ASP A 163 0.11 9.78 -1.77
C ASP A 163 -1.13 9.73 -0.87
N SER A 164 -1.21 8.70 -0.02
CA SER A 164 -2.36 8.42 0.85
C SER A 164 -2.21 8.87 2.30
N GLY A 165 -1.00 9.19 2.74
CA GLY A 165 -0.73 9.53 4.14
C GLY A 165 -0.46 8.34 5.06
N ILE A 166 -0.39 7.10 4.55
CA ILE A 166 0.08 5.95 5.33
C ILE A 166 1.49 6.21 5.88
N TYR A 167 1.78 5.66 7.07
CA TYR A 167 3.09 5.79 7.71
C TYR A 167 3.61 7.23 7.76
N GLN A 168 2.75 8.17 8.19
CA GLN A 168 3.05 9.60 8.30
C GLN A 168 3.37 10.30 6.96
N GLY A 169 2.97 9.70 5.84
CA GLY A 169 3.17 10.26 4.50
C GLY A 169 4.26 9.58 3.71
N ALA A 170 4.35 8.24 3.77
CA ALA A 170 5.19 7.48 2.87
C ALA A 170 4.93 7.82 1.41
N GLN A 171 6.01 7.95 0.63
CA GLN A 171 5.99 8.29 -0.78
C GLN A 171 6.62 7.17 -1.60
N PHE A 172 6.13 6.99 -2.82
CA PHE A 172 6.54 5.90 -3.70
C PHE A 172 7.10 6.44 -5.01
N TYR A 173 8.18 5.83 -5.49
CA TYR A 173 8.89 6.28 -6.68
C TYR A 173 9.14 5.12 -7.63
N ARG A 174 9.12 5.41 -8.92
CA ARG A 174 9.62 4.52 -9.96
C ARG A 174 11.08 4.84 -10.25
N ILE A 175 11.94 3.84 -10.07
CA ILE A 175 13.38 3.96 -10.35
C ILE A 175 13.66 3.67 -11.83
N ASN A 176 13.07 2.61 -12.36
CA ASN A 176 13.18 2.15 -13.75
C ASN A 176 11.90 1.37 -14.15
N GLU A 177 11.93 0.60 -15.26
CA GLU A 177 10.71 -0.06 -15.78
C GLU A 177 10.10 -1.11 -14.83
N ASP A 178 10.89 -1.74 -13.96
CA ASP A 178 10.46 -2.85 -13.11
C ASP A 178 10.85 -2.70 -11.64
N SER A 179 11.40 -1.54 -11.24
CA SER A 179 11.92 -1.27 -9.91
C SER A 179 11.27 -0.04 -9.26
N TYR A 180 10.90 -0.19 -8.01
CA TYR A 180 10.14 0.77 -7.22
C TYR A 180 10.81 1.02 -5.88
N LEU A 181 10.60 2.21 -5.33
CA LEU A 181 11.15 2.66 -4.06
C LEU A 181 10.05 3.23 -3.17
N ALA A 182 10.12 2.95 -1.88
CA ALA A 182 9.38 3.69 -0.86
C ALA A 182 10.35 4.54 -0.03
N LEU A 183 9.95 5.79 0.19
CA LEU A 183 10.57 6.73 1.09
C LEU A 183 9.58 6.98 2.22
N MET A 184 9.85 6.42 3.39
CA MET A 184 8.94 6.50 4.54
C MET A 184 9.51 7.44 5.60
N PRO A 185 8.79 8.48 6.01
CA PRO A 185 9.23 9.35 7.10
C PRO A 185 9.45 8.57 8.41
N ASP A 186 10.55 8.87 9.10
CA ASP A 186 10.84 8.39 10.45
C ASP A 186 11.34 9.53 11.35
N SER A 187 11.41 9.29 12.65
CA SER A 187 11.76 10.27 13.69
C SER A 187 13.08 11.02 13.47
N CYS A 188 14.02 10.45 12.71
CA CYS A 188 15.36 11.01 12.46
C CYS A 188 15.68 11.27 10.98
N GLY A 189 14.70 11.11 10.07
CA GLY A 189 14.94 11.20 8.62
C GLY A 189 13.88 10.41 7.86
N SER A 190 14.33 9.55 6.95
CA SER A 190 13.47 8.64 6.20
C SER A 190 14.08 7.25 6.13
N LEU A 191 13.22 6.23 6.11
CA LEU A 191 13.58 4.88 5.72
C LEU A 191 13.40 4.74 4.21
N VAL A 192 14.37 4.10 3.57
CA VAL A 192 14.38 3.81 2.14
C VAL A 192 14.36 2.31 1.95
N MET A 193 13.42 1.85 1.13
CA MET A 193 13.36 0.48 0.63
C MET A 193 13.15 0.52 -0.86
N PHE A 194 13.76 -0.40 -1.58
CA PHE A 194 13.44 -0.58 -2.98
C PHE A 194 13.46 -2.05 -3.36
N ALA A 195 12.68 -2.38 -4.38
CA ALA A 195 12.61 -3.71 -4.91
C ALA A 195 12.39 -3.68 -6.41
N SER A 196 12.67 -4.81 -7.05
CA SER A 196 12.53 -5.03 -8.48
C SER A 196 11.95 -6.40 -8.76
N LYS A 197 11.29 -6.51 -9.90
CA LYS A 197 10.85 -7.79 -10.46
C LYS A 197 12.00 -8.65 -10.97
N SER A 198 13.14 -8.05 -11.30
CA SER A 198 14.26 -8.76 -11.91
C SER A 198 15.59 -8.43 -11.24
N GLU A 199 16.53 -9.37 -11.28
CA GLU A 199 17.88 -9.17 -10.79
C GLU A 199 18.59 -8.02 -11.52
N GLU A 200 18.38 -7.88 -12.83
CA GLU A 200 18.96 -6.79 -13.63
C GLU A 200 18.40 -5.43 -13.21
N GLY A 201 17.08 -5.35 -13.01
CA GLY A 201 16.40 -4.16 -12.52
C GLY A 201 16.86 -3.76 -11.13
N PHE A 202 17.02 -4.74 -10.22
CA PHE A 202 17.52 -4.53 -8.87
C PHE A 202 18.97 -4.01 -8.87
N ASN A 203 19.86 -4.66 -9.60
CA ASN A 203 21.26 -4.20 -9.74
C ASN A 203 21.35 -2.78 -10.32
N ALA A 204 20.43 -2.40 -11.22
CA ALA A 204 20.34 -1.06 -11.75
C ALA A 204 19.78 -0.07 -10.71
N ALA A 205 18.82 -0.49 -9.89
CA ALA A 205 18.27 0.28 -8.78
C ALA A 205 19.34 0.56 -7.72
N GLU A 206 20.13 -0.43 -7.30
CA GLU A 206 21.23 -0.26 -6.35
C GLU A 206 22.22 0.80 -6.81
N LYS A 207 22.69 0.70 -8.06
CA LYS A 207 23.60 1.68 -8.67
C LYS A 207 23.01 3.09 -8.77
N ALA A 208 21.68 3.20 -8.78
CA ALA A 208 21.00 4.49 -8.85
C ALA A 208 20.71 5.09 -7.46
N VAL A 209 20.40 4.25 -6.47
CA VAL A 209 19.92 4.65 -5.14
C VAL A 209 21.05 4.72 -4.12
N LEU A 210 21.89 3.68 -4.01
CA LEU A 210 22.92 3.59 -2.95
C LEU A 210 23.91 4.77 -2.94
N PRO A 211 24.37 5.30 -4.09
CA PRO A 211 25.22 6.49 -4.09
C PRO A 211 24.54 7.77 -3.59
N LEU A 212 23.21 7.83 -3.55
CA LEU A 212 22.48 8.94 -2.93
C LEU A 212 22.44 8.83 -1.41
N LEU A 213 22.74 7.65 -0.87
CA LEU A 213 22.78 7.34 0.56
C LEU A 213 24.22 7.24 1.08
N ASP A 214 25.21 7.61 0.25
CA ASP A 214 26.64 7.44 0.53
C ASP A 214 27.07 5.98 0.82
N ILE A 215 26.34 5.01 0.23
CA ILE A 215 26.65 3.58 0.30
C ILE A 215 27.34 3.15 -1.01
N ASP A 216 28.49 2.47 -0.89
CA ASP A 216 29.22 1.94 -2.04
C ASP A 216 28.65 0.56 -2.44
N PRO A 217 28.06 0.40 -3.64
CA PRO A 217 27.53 -0.88 -4.10
C PRO A 217 28.60 -1.96 -4.36
N GLU A 218 29.90 -1.63 -4.34
CA GLU A 218 31.00 -2.59 -4.60
C GLU A 218 31.70 -3.11 -3.34
N GLU A 219 31.25 -2.75 -2.12
CA GLU A 219 31.90 -3.15 -0.85
C GLU A 219 31.33 -4.42 -0.18
N ASP A 220 30.31 -5.08 -0.76
CA ASP A 220 29.73 -6.35 -0.23
C ASP A 220 30.05 -7.61 -1.07
#